data_AF-A0A2Z4SVZ6-F1
#
_entry.id   AF-A0A2Z4SVZ6-F1
#
_cell.length_a   1.000
_cell.length_b   1.000
_cell.length_c   1.000
_cell.angle_alpha   90.00
_cell.angle_beta   90.00
_cell.angle_gamma   90.00
#
_symmetry.space_group_name_H-M   'P 1'
#
loop_
_entity.id
_entity.type
_entity.pdbx_description
1 polymer ?
#
loop_
_entity_poly.entity_id
_entity_poly.type
_entity_poly.pdbx_seq_one_letter_code
_entity_poly.pdbx_strand_id
1 'polypeptide(L)'
;NRDCSALASNGELLVAQNGLSRYKTEYIDPIAAIVSDPKYAAIRIVPIIEIDSLPNLITNTNLALCQEAQSSGAYVQGIQYALGKFHATTNVYNYIDAAH
;
A
#
# COMPACT_ATOMS: atom_id res chain seq x y z
N ASN A 1 2.17 7.05 6.29
CA ASN A 1 1.50 8.35 6.06
C ASN A 1 0.39 8.14 5.02
N ARG A 2 -0.65 7.37 5.31
CA ARG A 2 -1.78 7.21 4.36
C ARG A 2 -2.44 8.57 4.11
N ASP A 3 -3.03 8.80 2.94
CA ASP A 3 -3.80 10.02 2.62
C ASP A 3 -2.97 11.29 2.92
N CYS A 4 -1.73 11.36 2.43
CA CYS A 4 -0.77 12.37 2.90
C CYS A 4 -1.17 13.82 2.60
N SER A 5 -2.11 14.03 1.67
CA SER A 5 -2.65 15.34 1.30
C SER A 5 -3.88 15.73 2.13
N ALA A 6 -4.45 14.79 2.90
CA ALA A 6 -5.57 15.08 3.79
C ALA A 6 -5.15 16.02 4.93
N LEU A 7 -6.06 16.90 5.36
CA LEU A 7 -5.85 17.76 6.53
C LEU A 7 -5.62 16.94 7.80
N ALA A 8 -6.31 15.79 7.91
CA ALA A 8 -6.12 14.80 8.95
C ALA A 8 -6.38 13.42 8.35
N SER A 9 -5.33 12.60 8.31
CA SER A 9 -5.42 11.20 7.90
C SER A 9 -5.78 10.31 9.09
N ASN A 10 -6.65 9.33 8.85
CA ASN A 10 -6.93 8.25 9.80
C ASN A 10 -5.99 7.05 9.63
N GLY A 11 -4.93 7.18 8.83
CA GLY A 11 -3.93 6.13 8.65
C GLY A 11 -3.11 5.91 9.92
N GLU A 12 -3.12 4.67 10.42
CA GLU A 12 -2.44 4.31 11.67
C GLU A 12 -0.90 4.25 11.56
N LEU A 13 -0.37 4.08 10.34
CA LEU A 13 1.06 3.89 10.10
C LEU A 13 1.73 5.18 9.61
N LEU A 14 2.73 5.63 10.38
CA LEU A 14 3.53 6.82 10.08
C LEU A 14 4.95 6.44 9.69
N VAL A 15 5.51 7.11 8.67
CA VAL A 15 6.87 6.86 8.15
C VAL A 15 7.89 7.04 9.28
N ALA A 16 7.82 8.16 10.00
CA ALA A 16 8.65 8.46 11.15
C ALA A 16 8.57 7.44 12.31
N GLN A 17 7.57 6.56 12.33
CA GLN A 17 7.33 5.58 13.39
C GLN A 17 7.44 4.13 12.88
N ASN A 18 8.45 3.88 12.04
CA ASN A 18 8.71 2.56 11.45
C ASN A 18 7.53 2.03 10.59
N GLY A 19 6.69 2.92 10.08
CA GLY A 19 5.42 2.55 9.44
C GLY A 19 5.59 1.64 8.23
N LEU A 20 6.65 1.78 7.44
CA LEU A 20 6.89 0.91 6.30
C LEU A 20 7.20 -0.54 6.72
N SER A 21 8.00 -0.75 7.76
CA SER A 21 8.28 -2.11 8.25
C SER A 21 6.99 -2.74 8.77
N ARG A 22 6.23 -2.00 9.58
CA ARG A 22 4.95 -2.47 10.14
C ARG A 22 3.94 -2.78 9.03
N TYR A 23 3.85 -1.92 8.01
CA TYR A 23 3.00 -2.18 6.83
C TYR A 23 3.34 -3.52 6.16
N LYS A 24 4.64 -3.82 6.00
CA LYS A 24 5.05 -5.09 5.39
C LYS A 24 4.69 -6.29 6.27
N THR A 25 5.10 -6.25 7.55
CA THR A 25 5.08 -7.43 8.43
C THR A 25 3.77 -7.63 9.19
N GLU A 26 3.07 -6.55 9.52
CA GLU A 26 1.84 -6.58 10.34
C GLU A 26 0.57 -6.49 9.48
N TYR A 27 0.67 -5.99 8.23
CA TYR A 27 -0.48 -5.81 7.35
C TYR A 27 -0.40 -6.66 6.07
N ILE A 28 0.60 -6.45 5.22
CA ILE A 28 0.69 -7.17 3.94
C ILE A 28 0.96 -8.67 4.13
N ASP A 29 1.91 -9.03 4.99
CA ASP A 29 2.28 -10.44 5.18
C ASP A 29 1.10 -11.31 5.68
N PRO A 30 0.34 -10.90 6.71
CA PRO A 30 -0.85 -11.66 7.13
C PRO A 30 -1.92 -11.76 6.04
N ILE A 31 -2.15 -10.70 5.26
CA ILE A 31 -3.13 -10.73 4.16
C ILE A 31 -2.66 -11.70 3.07
N ALA A 32 -1.39 -11.63 2.68
CA ALA A 32 -0.81 -12.53 1.68
C ALA A 32 -0.89 -13.99 2.12
N ALA A 33 -0.67 -14.28 3.41
CA ALA A 33 -0.85 -15.62 3.96
C ALA A 33 -2.29 -16.13 3.79
N ILE A 34 -3.29 -15.30 4.13
CA ILE A 34 -4.71 -15.63 3.94
C ILE A 34 -5.02 -15.86 2.46
N VAL A 35 -4.62 -14.93 1.59
CA VAL A 35 -4.90 -14.97 0.15
C VAL A 35 -4.29 -16.20 -0.52
N SER A 36 -3.14 -16.67 -0.01
CA SER A 36 -2.44 -17.86 -0.52
C SER A 36 -3.01 -19.21 -0.03
N ASP A 37 -3.95 -19.21 0.92
CA ASP A 37 -4.52 -20.46 1.44
C ASP A 37 -5.25 -21.23 0.32
N PRO A 38 -4.91 -22.52 0.09
CA PRO A 38 -5.56 -23.36 -0.92
C PRO A 38 -7.09 -23.40 -0.83
N LYS A 39 -7.66 -23.17 0.36
CA LYS A 39 -9.11 -23.03 0.57
C LYS A 39 -9.75 -21.97 -0.33
N TYR A 40 -9.01 -20.93 -0.71
CA TYR A 40 -9.49 -19.84 -1.54
C TYR A 40 -9.12 -19.95 -3.02
N ALA A 41 -8.48 -21.05 -3.45
CA ALA A 41 -8.02 -21.21 -4.84
C ALA A 41 -9.17 -21.17 -5.88
N ALA A 42 -10.41 -21.44 -5.48
CA ALA A 42 -11.57 -21.44 -6.37
C ALA A 42 -12.18 -20.06 -6.62
N ILE A 43 -11.80 -19.02 -5.87
CA ILE A 43 -12.28 -17.64 -6.07
C ILE A 43 -11.20 -16.79 -6.75
N ARG A 44 -11.62 -15.71 -7.42
CA ARG A 44 -10.70 -14.69 -7.93
C ARG A 44 -10.63 -13.55 -6.92
N ILE A 45 -9.43 -13.16 -6.53
CA ILE A 45 -9.20 -12.10 -5.55
C ILE A 45 -8.66 -10.88 -6.28
N VAL A 46 -9.33 -9.74 -6.10
CA VAL A 46 -9.03 -8.50 -6.83
C VAL A 46 -8.72 -7.38 -5.83
N PRO A 47 -7.47 -7.25 -5.36
CA PRO A 47 -7.08 -6.15 -4.49
C PRO A 47 -6.97 -4.84 -5.29
N ILE A 48 -7.61 -3.80 -4.78
CA ILE A 48 -7.35 -2.41 -5.17
C ILE A 48 -6.18 -1.92 -4.32
N ILE A 49 -5.08 -1.57 -4.96
CA ILE A 49 -3.80 -1.31 -4.29
C ILE A 49 -3.70 0.18 -3.97
N GLU A 50 -3.73 0.46 -2.66
CA GLU A 50 -3.36 1.74 -2.02
C GLU A 50 -3.99 2.97 -2.69
N ILE A 51 -5.27 3.20 -2.43
CA ILE A 51 -5.97 4.42 -2.84
C ILE A 51 -5.31 5.67 -2.24
N ASP A 52 -5.41 6.80 -2.96
CA ASP A 52 -4.90 8.11 -2.52
C ASP A 52 -3.41 8.09 -2.10
N SER A 53 -2.60 7.35 -2.87
CA SER A 53 -1.17 7.16 -2.60
C SER A 53 -0.27 7.80 -3.67
N LEU A 54 0.10 7.05 -4.71
CA LEU A 54 1.05 7.46 -5.76
C LEU A 54 0.74 8.81 -6.42
N PRO A 55 -0.52 9.17 -6.73
CA PRO A 55 -0.83 10.47 -7.32
C PRO A 55 -0.34 11.66 -6.47
N ASN A 56 -0.39 11.54 -5.14
CA ASN A 56 0.10 12.59 -4.23
C ASN A 56 1.61 12.85 -4.36
N LEU A 57 2.39 11.86 -4.80
CA LEU A 57 3.82 12.01 -5.04
C LEU A 57 4.12 12.87 -6.29
N ILE A 58 3.10 13.13 -7.11
CA ILE A 58 3.22 13.96 -8.32
C ILE A 58 2.61 15.35 -8.07
N THR A 59 1.46 15.42 -7.39
CA THR A 59 0.66 16.64 -7.32
C THR A 59 0.78 17.42 -6.01
N ASN A 60 1.13 16.75 -4.90
CA ASN A 60 0.96 17.28 -3.54
C ASN A 60 2.27 17.31 -2.71
N THR A 61 3.42 17.28 -3.35
CA THR A 61 4.75 17.24 -2.69
C THR A 61 5.15 18.55 -2.02
N ASN A 62 4.34 19.60 -2.19
CA ASN A 62 4.38 20.82 -1.39
C ASN A 62 3.89 20.62 0.06
N LEU A 63 3.19 19.52 0.36
CA LEU A 63 2.74 19.16 1.71
C LEU A 63 3.78 18.27 2.40
N ALA A 64 4.14 18.62 3.63
CA ALA A 64 5.24 17.96 4.37
C ALA A 64 5.09 16.43 4.48
N LEU A 65 3.88 15.91 4.74
CA LEU A 65 3.66 14.47 4.85
C LEU A 65 3.81 13.74 3.51
N CYS A 66 3.42 14.37 2.40
CA CYS A 66 3.62 13.82 1.06
C CYS A 66 5.09 13.92 0.63
N GLN A 67 5.77 15.01 0.99
CA GLN A 67 7.20 15.17 0.80
C GLN A 67 8.00 14.10 1.57
N GLU A 68 7.62 13.82 2.82
CA GLU A 68 8.21 12.73 3.62
C GLU A 68 7.95 11.36 2.96
N ALA A 69 6.72 11.10 2.51
CA ALA A 69 6.38 9.86 1.80
C ALA A 69 7.18 9.68 0.50
N GLN A 70 7.40 10.76 -0.25
CA GLN A 70 8.19 10.76 -1.48
C GLN A 70 9.69 10.53 -1.19
N SER A 71 10.28 11.36 -0.33
CA SER A 71 11.72 11.34 -0.04
C SER A 71 12.17 10.07 0.68
N SER A 72 11.34 9.52 1.57
CA SER A 72 11.60 8.21 2.20
C SER A 72 11.41 7.02 1.24
N GLY A 73 10.69 7.22 0.13
CA GLY A 73 10.30 6.16 -0.79
C GLY A 73 9.24 5.20 -0.23
N ALA A 74 8.61 5.53 0.91
CA ALA A 74 7.73 4.62 1.62
C ALA A 74 6.54 4.13 0.79
N TYR A 75 5.92 5.01 0.00
CA TYR A 75 4.80 4.64 -0.88
C TYR A 75 5.25 3.66 -1.97
N VAL A 76 6.33 4.00 -2.68
CA VAL A 76 6.84 3.17 -3.78
C VAL A 76 7.27 1.80 -3.27
N GLN A 77 8.02 1.75 -2.17
CA GLN A 77 8.51 0.50 -1.59
C GLN A 77 7.38 -0.34 -0.96
N GLY A 78 6.37 0.30 -0.36
CA GLY A 78 5.19 -0.37 0.17
C GLY A 78 4.39 -1.03 -0.94
N ILE A 79 4.06 -0.28 -1.99
CA ILE A 79 3.29 -0.78 -3.13
C ILE A 79 4.05 -1.88 -3.89
N GLN A 80 5.35 -1.71 -4.12
CA GLN A 80 6.18 -2.78 -4.70
C GLN A 80 6.14 -4.07 -3.87
N TYR A 81 6.17 -3.95 -2.54
CA TYR A 81 6.10 -5.10 -1.65
C TYR A 81 4.73 -5.79 -1.70
N ALA A 82 3.64 -5.02 -1.64
CA ALA A 82 2.28 -5.53 -1.74
C ALA A 82 2.06 -6.26 -3.08
N LEU A 83 2.44 -5.63 -4.19
CA LEU A 83 2.36 -6.23 -5.52
C LEU A 83 3.18 -7.52 -5.61
N GLY A 84 4.42 -7.52 -5.10
CA GLY A 84 5.28 -8.70 -5.11
C GLY A 84 4.70 -9.88 -4.30
N LYS A 85 4.10 -9.59 -3.14
CA LYS A 85 3.46 -10.61 -2.28
C LYS A 85 2.19 -11.18 -2.92
N PHE A 86 1.32 -10.31 -3.41
CA PHE A 86 0.02 -10.73 -3.96
C PHE A 86 0.16 -11.38 -5.35
N HIS A 87 1.07 -10.90 -6.19
CA HIS A 87 1.31 -11.49 -7.51
C HIS A 87 1.85 -12.92 -7.44
N ALA A 88 2.46 -13.34 -6.33
CA ALA A 88 2.92 -14.71 -6.14
C ALA A 88 1.77 -15.74 -6.09
N THR A 89 0.53 -15.31 -5.87
CA THR A 89 -0.66 -16.17 -5.81
C THR A 89 -1.44 -16.10 -7.14
N THR A 90 -1.63 -17.25 -7.79
CA THR A 90 -2.06 -17.33 -9.20
C THR A 90 -3.48 -16.87 -9.50
N ASN A 91 -4.38 -16.85 -8.50
CA ASN A 91 -5.76 -16.38 -8.61
C ASN A 91 -5.95 -14.93 -8.11
N VAL A 92 -4.87 -14.15 -7.98
CA VAL A 92 -4.89 -12.74 -7.56
C VAL A 92 -4.63 -11.79 -8.74
N TYR A 93 -5.45 -10.75 -8.85
CA TYR A 93 -5.41 -9.76 -9.94
C TYR A 93 -5.32 -8.35 -9.37
N ASN A 94 -4.11 -7.80 -9.32
CA ASN A 94 -3.85 -6.48 -8.70
C ASN A 94 -4.32 -5.33 -9.61
N TYR A 95 -5.03 -4.36 -9.05
CA TYR A 95 -5.37 -3.09 -9.72
C TYR A 95 -4.79 -1.94 -8.90
N ILE A 96 -3.89 -1.17 -9.50
CA ILE A 96 -3.27 -0.01 -8.84
C ILE A 96 -4.20 1.19 -8.96
N ASP A 97 -4.47 1.86 -7.84
CA ASP A 97 -5.21 3.12 -7.84
C ASP A 97 -4.43 4.21 -8.59
N ALA A 98 -5.17 5.01 -9.37
CA ALA A 98 -4.60 6.07 -10.19
C ALA A 98 -5.42 7.37 -10.13
N ALA A 99 -5.96 7.69 -8.94
CA ALA A 99 -6.79 8.87 -8.67
C ALA A 99 -8.17 8.88 -9.40
N HIS A 100 -8.83 10.05 -9.36
CA HIS A 100 -9.98 10.43 -10.17
C HIS A 100 -10.01 11.94 -10.45
#